data_AF-A0A5U6FKT5-F1
#
_entry.id   AF-A0A5U6FKT5-F1
#
_cell.length_a   1.000
_cell.length_b   1.000
_cell.length_c   1.000
_cell.angle_alpha   90.00
_cell.angle_beta   90.00
_cell.angle_gamma   90.00
#
_symmetry.space_group_name_H-M   'P 1'
#
loop_
_entity.id
_entity.type
_entity.pdbx_description
1 polymer ?
#
loop_
_entity_poly.entity_id
_entity_poly.type
_entity_poly.pdbx_seq_one_letter_code
_entity_poly.pdbx_strand_id
1 'polypeptide(L)'
;MAIKALDGGRYKVDVRPRGRSGRRIQRIFKKKADAVAFERYVLSHMHDKEWLEKPTEQRHLSDLLPLWWELGGRNKPYANGVLT
;
A
#
# COMPACT_ATOMS: atom_id res chain seq x y z
N MET A 1 -4.33 11.85 15.00
CA MET A 1 -4.57 10.66 15.84
C MET A 1 -5.36 9.63 15.05
N ALA A 2 -4.94 8.36 15.05
CA ALA A 2 -5.67 7.31 14.35
C ALA A 2 -6.93 6.85 15.10
N ILE A 3 -6.98 7.03 16.43
CA ILE A 3 -8.15 6.67 17.25
C ILE A 3 -8.89 7.93 17.69
N LYS A 4 -10.19 7.97 17.43
CA LYS A 4 -11.11 9.05 17.82
C LYS A 4 -12.25 8.50 18.69
N ALA A 5 -12.53 9.12 19.82
CA ALA A 5 -13.72 8.82 20.61
C ALA A 5 -14.98 9.30 19.89
N LEU A 6 -16.05 8.51 19.97
CA LEU A 6 -17.37 8.79 19.42
C LEU A 6 -18.41 8.81 20.55
N ASP A 7 -19.56 9.38 20.24
CA ASP A 7 -20.70 9.38 21.15
C ASP A 7 -21.17 7.96 21.48
N GLY A 8 -21.57 7.79 22.74
CA GLY A 8 -21.95 6.48 23.30
C GLY A 8 -20.75 5.63 23.72
N GLY A 9 -19.60 6.24 24.04
CA GLY A 9 -18.43 5.52 24.57
C GLY A 9 -17.73 4.62 23.56
N ARG A 10 -17.91 4.88 22.26
CA ARG A 10 -17.31 4.09 21.17
C ARG A 10 -16.01 4.74 20.70
N TYR A 11 -15.20 3.96 20.01
CA TYR A 11 -13.88 4.39 19.53
C TYR A 11 -13.74 4.04 18.05
N LYS A 12 -13.48 5.04 17.20
CA LYS A 12 -13.20 4.86 15.78
C LYS A 12 -11.71 4.82 15.55
N VAL A 13 -11.22 3.77 14.90
CA VAL A 13 -9.87 3.68 14.35
C VAL A 13 -9.92 4.12 12.87
N ASP A 14 -8.95 4.92 12.45
CA ASP A 14 -8.72 5.41 11.08
C ASP A 14 -7.22 5.42 10.80
N VAL A 15 -6.74 4.36 10.15
CA VAL A 15 -5.31 4.14 9.90
C VAL A 15 -5.05 4.06 8.40
N ARG A 16 -3.93 4.65 7.97
CA ARG A 16 -3.35 4.51 6.64
C ARG A 16 -1.93 3.95 6.76
N PRO A 17 -1.75 2.62 6.73
CA PRO A 17 -0.44 2.01 6.98
C PRO A 17 0.60 2.36 5.90
N ARG A 18 0.16 2.69 4.68
CA ARG A 18 1.03 3.16 3.58
C ARG A 18 0.96 4.68 3.33
N GLY A 19 0.63 5.47 4.36
CA GLY A 19 0.57 6.94 4.24
C GLY A 19 -0.61 7.46 3.42
N ARG A 20 -0.57 8.73 2.98
CA ARG A 20 -1.73 9.49 2.44
C ARG A 20 -2.43 8.81 1.27
N SER A 21 -1.65 8.26 0.33
CA SER A 21 -2.16 7.58 -0.88
C SER A 21 -2.41 6.09 -0.66
N GLY A 22 -2.13 5.57 0.54
CA GLY A 22 -2.34 4.16 0.89
C GLY A 22 -3.79 3.83 1.21
N ARG A 23 -4.09 2.52 1.23
CA ARG A 23 -5.40 1.98 1.65
C ARG A 23 -5.77 2.53 3.03
N ARG A 24 -6.96 3.14 3.13
CA ARG A 24 -7.54 3.60 4.40
C ARG A 24 -8.34 2.46 5.05
N ILE A 25 -8.07 2.19 6.32
CA ILE A 25 -8.78 1.17 7.10
C ILE A 25 -9.48 1.88 8.26
N GLN A 26 -10.82 1.75 8.31
CA GLN A 26 -11.64 2.33 9.37
C GLN A 26 -12.50 1.27 10.05
N ARG A 27 -12.57 1.32 11.38
CA ARG A 27 -13.43 0.44 12.17
C ARG A 27 -13.84 1.07 13.49
N ILE A 28 -15.04 0.73 13.98
CA ILE A 28 -15.57 1.21 15.27
C ILE A 28 -15.52 0.08 16.29
N PHE A 29 -15.10 0.40 17.51
CA PHE A 29 -14.99 -0.49 18.65
C PHE A 29 -15.78 0.05 19.85
N LYS A 30 -16.20 -0.85 20.74
CA LYS A 30 -16.84 -0.47 22.01
C LYS A 30 -15.83 -0.13 23.10
N LYS A 31 -14.64 -0.76 23.09
CA LYS A 31 -13.58 -0.52 24.07
C LYS A 31 -12.40 0.18 23.43
N LYS A 32 -11.75 1.08 24.20
CA LYS A 32 -10.51 1.77 23.78
C LYS A 32 -9.36 0.78 23.58
N ALA A 33 -9.25 -0.22 24.45
CA ALA A 33 -8.21 -1.25 24.38
C ALA A 33 -8.25 -2.00 23.04
N ASP A 34 -9.43 -2.43 22.59
CA ASP A 34 -9.61 -3.13 21.32
C ASP A 34 -9.23 -2.24 20.12
N ALA A 35 -9.58 -0.95 20.17
CA ALA A 35 -9.20 0.02 19.15
C ALA A 35 -7.67 0.18 19.05
N VAL A 36 -6.98 0.27 20.19
CA VAL A 36 -5.51 0.37 20.26
C VAL A 36 -4.84 -0.91 19.77
N ALA A 37 -5.36 -2.08 20.18
CA ALA A 37 -4.84 -3.36 19.72
C ALA A 37 -4.99 -3.50 18.20
N PHE A 38 -6.13 -3.09 17.63
CA PHE A 38 -6.35 -3.12 16.19
C PHE A 38 -5.44 -2.17 15.42
N GLU A 39 -5.22 -0.94 15.90
CA GLU A 39 -4.26 0.00 15.29
C GLU A 39 -2.85 -0.64 15.23
N ARG A 40 -2.36 -1.16 16.35
CA ARG A 40 -1.05 -1.83 16.42
C ARG A 40 -0.96 -3.03 15.49
N TYR A 41 -2.01 -3.85 15.42
CA TYR A 41 -2.09 -4.98 14.50
C TYR A 41 -1.98 -4.51 13.05
N VAL A 42 -2.77 -3.51 12.64
CA VAL A 42 -2.75 -2.98 11.27
C VAL A 42 -1.37 -2.42 10.91
N LEU A 43 -0.74 -1.66 11.80
CA LEU A 43 0.59 -1.10 11.53
C LEU A 43 1.67 -2.18 11.42
N SER A 44 1.65 -3.19 12.29
CA SER A 44 2.67 -4.27 12.30
C SER A 44 2.46 -5.32 11.20
N HIS A 45 1.22 -5.67 10.87
CA HIS A 45 0.91 -6.78 9.97
C HIS A 45 0.66 -6.36 8.51
N MET A 46 0.65 -5.06 8.21
CA MET A 46 0.51 -4.55 6.84
C MET A 46 1.86 -4.33 6.14
N HIS A 47 2.98 -4.58 6.81
CA HIS A 47 4.28 -4.67 6.14
C HIS A 47 4.30 -5.87 5.20
N ASP A 48 4.90 -5.65 4.02
CA ASP A 48 4.95 -6.52 2.84
C ASP A 48 5.08 -8.01 3.16
N LYS A 49 3.96 -8.67 3.42
CA LYS A 49 3.93 -10.13 3.45
C LYS A 49 4.06 -10.55 1.99
N GLU A 50 5.12 -11.29 1.66
CA GLU A 50 5.38 -11.76 0.29
C GLU A 50 4.21 -12.57 -0.31
N TRP A 51 3.36 -13.14 0.55
CA TRP A 51 2.16 -13.89 0.19
C TRP A 51 0.87 -13.06 0.12
N LEU A 52 0.89 -11.78 0.52
CA LEU A 52 -0.22 -10.88 0.19
C LEU A 52 -0.02 -10.36 -1.22
N GLU A 53 -1.09 -10.39 -2.02
CA GLU A 53 -1.07 -9.77 -3.35
C GLU A 53 -0.52 -8.35 -3.24
N LYS A 54 0.59 -8.11 -3.94
CA LYS A 54 1.13 -6.76 -4.10
C LYS A 54 -0.01 -5.90 -4.64
N PRO A 55 -0.17 -4.65 -4.14
CA PRO A 55 -1.16 -3.74 -4.69
C PRO A 55 -1.04 -3.74 -6.22
N THR A 56 -2.17 -3.79 -6.91
CA THR A 56 -2.20 -3.71 -8.37
C THR A 56 -1.32 -2.55 -8.82
N GLU A 57 -0.37 -2.83 -9.70
CA GLU A 57 0.53 -1.83 -10.25
C GLU A 57 -0.30 -0.70 -10.86
N GLN A 58 -0.19 0.51 -10.31
CA GLN A 58 -0.97 1.68 -10.74
C GLN A 58 -0.12 2.69 -11.52
N ARG A 59 1.16 2.40 -11.76
CA ARG A 59 1.98 3.21 -12.66
C ARG A 59 1.43 3.12 -14.08
N HIS A 60 1.49 4.23 -14.81
CA HIS A 60 1.18 4.19 -16.22
C HIS A 60 2.25 3.36 -16.95
N LEU A 61 1.87 2.73 -18.07
CA LEU A 61 2.83 2.00 -18.90
C LEU A 61 4.00 2.91 -19.35
N SER A 62 3.72 4.20 -19.55
CA SER A 62 4.73 5.23 -19.81
C SER A 62 5.81 5.33 -18.73
N ASP A 63 5.44 5.17 -17.46
CA ASP A 63 6.35 5.28 -16.32
C ASP A 63 7.20 4.01 -16.16
N LEU A 64 6.71 2.89 -16.71
CA LEU A 64 7.40 1.60 -16.70
C LEU A 64 8.44 1.49 -17.82
N LEU A 65 8.26 2.19 -18.93
CA LEU A 65 9.15 2.13 -20.09
C LEU A 65 10.62 2.46 -19.76
N PRO A 66 10.95 3.57 -19.05
CA PRO A 66 12.35 3.87 -18.71
C PRO A 66 12.96 2.81 -17.79
N LEU A 67 12.17 2.34 -16.83
CA LEU A 67 12.63 1.35 -15.85
C LEU A 67 12.89 -0.01 -16.53
N TRP A 68 12.01 -0.41 -17.44
CA TRP A 68 12.20 -1.60 -18.26
C TRP A 68 13.44 -1.47 -19.17
N TRP A 69 13.64 -0.30 -19.79
CA TRP A 69 14.79 -0.04 -20.64
C TRP A 69 16.13 -0.23 -19.90
N GLU A 70 16.25 0.35 -18.70
CA GLU A 70 17.45 0.22 -17.86
C GLU A 70 17.71 -1.22 -17.38
N LEU A 71 16.64 -1.93 -17.00
CA LEU A 71 16.76 -3.28 -16.43
C LEU A 71 17.08 -4.35 -17.48
N GLY A 72 16.65 -4.16 -18.73
CA GLY A 72 16.93 -5.18 -19.75
C GLY A 72 16.39 -4.90 -21.14
N GLY A 73 15.53 -3.92 -21.33
CA GLY A 73 15.04 -3.53 -22.65
C GLY A 73 16.18 -3.19 -23.62
N ARG A 74 17.20 -2.47 -23.13
CA ARG A 74 18.40 -2.11 -23.92
C ARG A 74 19.25 -3.29 -24.40
N ASN A 75 19.11 -4.46 -23.77
CA ASN A 75 19.88 -5.66 -24.11
C ASN A 75 19.15 -6.57 -25.11
N LYS A 76 17.97 -6.16 -25.61
CA LYS A 76 17.19 -6.94 -26.56
C LYS A 76 17.68 -6.71 -28.00
N PRO A 77 17.55 -7.70 -28.90
CA PRO A 77 18.09 -7.61 -30.27
C PRO A 77 17.50 -6.45 -31.09
N TYR A 78 16.26 -6.04 -30.80
CA TYR A 78 15.61 -4.91 -31.45
C TYR A 78 15.97 -3.54 -30.84
N ALA A 79 16.72 -3.50 -29.73
CA ALA A 79 17.05 -2.25 -29.02
C ALA A 79 17.95 -1.32 -29.84
N ASN A 80 18.78 -1.88 -30.71
CA ASN A 80 19.76 -1.14 -31.51
C ASN A 80 19.29 -0.84 -32.92
N GLY A 81 17.99 -1.03 -33.23
CA GLY A 81 17.42 -0.59 -34.50
C GLY A 81 18.08 -1.18 -35.75
N VAL A 82 18.75 -2.34 -35.66
CA VAL A 82 19.20 -3.06 -36.85
C VAL A 82 18.10 -4.05 -37.23
N LEU A 83 17.04 -3.51 -37.84
CA LEU A 83 16.28 -4.27 -38.82
C LEU A 83 17.19 -4.43 -40.04
N THR A 84 17.96 -5.51 -40.08
CA THR A 84 18.49 -6.10 -41.31
C THR A 84 17.67 -7.33 -41.65
#